data_AF-A0A8B9ETM6-F1
#
_entry.id   AF-A0A8B9ETM6-F1
#
_cell.length_a   1.000
_cell.length_b   1.000
_cell.length_c   1.000
_cell.angle_alpha   90.00
_cell.angle_beta   90.00
_cell.angle_gamma   90.00
#
_symmetry.space_group_name_H-M   'P 1'
#
loop_
_entity.id
_entity.type
_entity.pdbx_description
1 polymer ?
#
loop_
_entity_poly.entity_id
_entity_poly.type
_entity_poly.pdbx_seq_one_letter_code
_entity_poly.pdbx_strand_id
1 'polypeptide(L)' 'VVRRPPTVICYICGREYGTTSISIHEPQCLKKWHQENDMLSKRLRRPEPKKPEVNPVQ' A
#
# COMPACT_ATOMS: atom_id res chain seq x y z
N VAL A 1 -27.96 -11.28 -7.97
CA VAL A 1 -26.54 -10.94 -8.23
C VAL A 1 -25.88 -10.66 -6.88
N VAL A 2 -24.93 -11.49 -6.46
CA VAL A 2 -24.16 -11.23 -5.22
C VAL A 2 -23.19 -10.09 -5.51
N ARG A 3 -23.38 -8.92 -4.87
CA ARG A 3 -22.44 -7.80 -4.97
C ARG A 3 -21.22 -8.14 -4.11
N ARG A 4 -20.04 -8.17 -4.71
CA ARG A 4 -18.78 -8.32 -3.96
C ARG A 4 -18.53 -7.04 -3.13
N PRO A 5 -17.96 -7.16 -1.92
CA PRO A 5 -17.56 -5.99 -1.14
C PRO A 5 -16.56 -5.13 -1.92
N PRO A 6 -16.55 -3.80 -1.70
CA PRO A 6 -15.55 -2.92 -2.30
C PRO A 6 -14.14 -3.31 -1.82
N THR A 7 -13.19 -3.35 -2.75
CA THR A 7 -11.77 -3.59 -2.49
C THR A 7 -10.93 -2.36 -2.88
N VAL A 8 -9.77 -2.23 -2.24
CA VAL A 8 -8.77 -1.18 -2.48
C VAL A 8 -7.43 -1.85 -2.72
N ILE A 9 -6.67 -1.34 -3.70
CA ILE A 9 -5.33 -1.82 -4.02
C ILE A 9 -4.32 -1.07 -3.14
N CYS A 10 -3.44 -1.80 -2.46
CA CYS A 10 -2.34 -1.22 -1.72
C CYS A 10 -1.34 -0.56 -2.68
N TYR A 11 -1.13 0.76 -2.54
CA TYR A 11 -0.22 1.52 -3.39
C TYR A 11 1.26 1.17 -3.22
N ILE A 12 1.61 0.39 -2.18
CA ILE A 12 2.97 -0.03 -1.87
C ILE A 12 3.29 -1.38 -2.54
N CYS A 13 2.39 -2.36 -2.41
CA CYS A 13 2.64 -3.74 -2.86
C CYS A 13 1.71 -4.26 -3.97
N GLY A 14 0.73 -3.47 -4.41
CA GLY A 14 -0.17 -3.81 -5.51
C GLY A 14 -1.20 -4.90 -5.22
N ARG A 15 -1.33 -5.35 -3.96
CA ARG A 15 -2.33 -6.35 -3.55
C ARG A 15 -3.68 -5.74 -3.19
N GLU A 16 -4.74 -6.50 -3.42
CA GLU A 16 -6.12 -6.12 -3.09
C GLU A 16 -6.46 -6.43 -1.63
N TYR A 17 -7.11 -5.46 -0.97
CA TYR A 17 -7.61 -5.57 0.40
C TYR A 17 -9.03 -5.03 0.48
N GLY A 18 -9.77 -5.44 1.53
CA GLY A 18 -11.04 -4.79 1.84
C GLY A 18 -10.80 -3.38 2.38
N THR A 19 -11.82 -2.52 2.28
CA THR A 19 -11.75 -1.12 2.77
C THR A 19 -11.41 -1.00 4.25
N THR A 20 -11.77 -1.98 5.08
CA THR A 20 -11.38 -2.00 6.50
C THR A 20 -9.98 -2.55 6.72
N SER A 21 -9.60 -3.60 5.98
CA SER A 21 -8.32 -4.27 6.19
C SER A 21 -7.13 -3.49 5.61
N ILE A 22 -7.37 -2.64 4.60
CA ILE A 22 -6.32 -1.80 4.00
C ILE A 22 -5.71 -0.83 5.02
N SER A 23 -6.51 -0.23 5.91
CA SER A 23 -6.04 0.70 6.95
C SER A 23 -5.08 0.05 7.96
N ILE A 24 -5.23 -1.27 8.17
CA ILE A 24 -4.35 -2.06 9.04
C ILE A 24 -3.12 -2.56 8.24
N HIS A 25 -3.30 -2.83 6.95
CA HIS A 25 -2.26 -3.35 6.08
C HIS A 25 -1.23 -2.29 5.67
N GLU A 26 -1.66 -1.10 5.22
CA GLU A 26 -0.77 -0.02 4.73
C GLU A 26 0.40 0.30 5.68
N PRO A 27 0.20 0.56 6.99
CA PRO A 27 1.32 0.86 7.88
C PRO A 27 2.28 -0.32 8.04
N GLN A 28 1.77 -1.56 8.04
CA GLN A 28 2.61 -2.76 8.12
C GLN A 28 3.40 -2.97 6.82
N CYS A 29 2.78 -2.72 5.68
CA CYS A 29 3.41 -2.83 4.37
C CYS A 29 4.52 -1.78 4.20
N LEU A 30 4.28 -0.54 4.66
CA LEU A 30 5.26 0.53 4.62
C LEU A 30 6.46 0.20 5.50
N LYS A 31 6.23 -0.29 6.73
CA LYS A 31 7.31 -0.74 7.61
C LYS A 31 8.18 -1.81 6.97
N LYS A 32 7.56 -2.81 6.32
CA LYS A 32 8.30 -3.85 5.60
C LYS A 32 9.09 -3.27 4.42
N TRP A 33 8.48 -2.37 3.65
CA TRP A 33 9.14 -1.69 2.55
C TRP A 33 10.39 -0.93 3.01
N HIS A 34 10.32 -0.21 4.13
CA HIS A 34 11.50 0.48 4.69
C HIS A 34 12.63 -0.48 5.03
N GLN A 35 12.32 -1.59 5.68
CA GLN A 35 13.32 -2.60 6.03
C GLN A 35 14.00 -3.17 4.78
N GLU A 36 13.23 -3.53 3.76
CA GLU A 36 13.76 -4.01 2.48
C GLU A 36 14.59 -2.93 1.78
N ASN A 37 14.13 -1.68 1.79
CA ASN A 37 14.81 -0.56 1.15
C ASN A 37 16.12 -0.19 1.87
N ASP A 38 16.17 -0.27 3.20
CA ASP A 38 17.37 0.02 3.98
C ASP A 38 18.46 -1.05 3.82
N MET A 39 18.05 -2.30 3.54
CA MET A 39 18.96 -3.39 3.18
C MET A 39 19.59 -3.20 1.78
N LEU A 40 19.00 -2.36 0.92
CA LEU A 40 19.59 -2.03 -0.38
C LEU A 40 20.79 -1.08 -0.21
N SER A 41 21.78 -1.24 -1.10
CA SER A 41 22.88 -0.29 -1.21
C SER A 41 22.35 1.11 -1.51
N LYS A 42 23.03 2.17 -1.03
CA LYS A 42 22.56 3.56 -1.14
C LYS A 42 22.11 3.96 -2.56
N ARG A 43 22.73 3.38 -3.60
CA ARG A 43 22.41 3.65 -5.02
C ARG A 43 21.16 2.93 -5.52
N LEU A 44 20.74 1.86 -4.84
CA LEU A 44 19.56 1.05 -5.18
C LEU A 44 18.34 1.38 -4.31
N ARG A 45 18.53 2.15 -3.23
CA ARG A 45 17.43 2.64 -2.40
C ARG A 45 16.46 3.47 -3.22
N ARG A 46 15.19 3.17 -3.06
CA ARG A 46 14.07 3.87 -3.69
C ARG A 46 13.51 4.94 -2.75
N PRO A 47 12.93 6.01 -3.29
CA PRO A 47 12.18 6.97 -2.47
C PRO A 47 10.93 6.30 -1.88
N GLU A 48 10.47 6.84 -0.75
CA GLU A 48 9.27 6.35 -0.07
C GLU A 48 8.05 6.38 -1.01
N PRO A 49 7.23 5.31 -1.05
CA PRO A 49 6.01 5.31 -1.83
C PRO A 49 5.06 6.38 -1.30
N LYS A 50 4.58 7.26 -2.18
CA LYS A 50 3.61 8.29 -1.79
C LYS A 50 2.21 7.72 -1.79
N LYS A 51 1.51 7.87 -0.67
CA LYS A 51 0.08 7.55 -0.63
C LYS A 51 -0.65 8.46 -1.62
N PRO A 52 -1.38 7.92 -2.60
CA PRO A 52 -2.19 8.76 -3.48
C PRO A 52 -3.23 9.46 -2.61
N GLU A 53 -3.36 10.77 -2.79
CA GLU A 53 -4.48 11.54 -2.26
C GLU A 53 -5.71 11.05 -3.02
N VAL A 54 -6.34 10.00 -2.50
CA VAL A 54 -7.63 9.54 -2.99
C VAL A 54 -8.63 10.65 -2.69
N ASN A 55 -8.85 11.52 -3.65
CA ASN A 55 -10.10 12.27 -3.73
C ASN A 55 -11.15 11.20 -4.03
N PRO A 56 -12.05 10.83 -3.08
CA PRO A 56 -13.06 9.83 -3.35
C PRO A 56 -14.02 10.45 -4.36
N VAL A 57 -13.76 10.25 -5.66
CA VAL A 57 -14.78 10.46 -6.68
C VAL A 57 -15.76 9.32 -6.51
N GLN A 58 -16.81 9.64 -5.74
CA GLN A 58 -18.17 9.09 -5.65
C GLN A 58 -18.40 7.62 -5.99
#